data_AF-A0AAU1HQ82-F1
#
_entry.id   AF-A0AAU1HQ82-F1
#
_cell.length_a   1.000
_cell.length_b   1.000
_cell.length_c   1.000
_cell.angle_alpha   90.00
_cell.angle_beta   90.00
_cell.angle_gamma   90.00
#
_symmetry.space_group_name_H-M   'P 1'
#
loop_
_entity.id
_entity.type
_entity.pdbx_description
1 polymer ?
#
loop_
_entity_poly.entity_id
_entity_poly.type
_entity_poly.pdbx_seq_one_letter_code
_entity_poly.pdbx_strand_id
1 'polypeptide(L)'
;MFTIALVGVLSPWLVLVGMLLLLIPGPIQRWGSASWERFERWRADSGVRRAAPLLTQMLLLPPRIHDRVGGNGLAPSYVVRWWRALPVAGSIKTLRFAVLLFIVLHVEDMADWEHLRWSADPGPQSGLVQELLSGFAALPTAVLPWDSSAIGRVTKLLFWALILTAEVRLIKSTNLIGSGRGATLSAYDLEGLTKYADRESARAEDRRCWPVVALLTVAAQCAVVLRRWEETQPDCQIPRVSVQPVERAIWRAHRTRRARARRHNEHQFKAHAALVVGALRKAEARQDSDPGRALEDLTVMLLTIAERYAEGRIDDLLDADQFADVVPAAPRERIRGVVVGLTVVLVMAGAAVLGLPEAALIPLLPVVVVFVAVVFNRGRVPTVGQFTDLIIPR
;
A
#
# COMPACT_ATOMS: atom_id res chain seq x y z
N MET A 1 21.01 37.13 2.33
CA MET A 1 22.04 37.15 1.27
C MET A 1 22.94 35.91 1.25
N PHE A 2 23.27 35.30 2.40
CA PHE A 2 24.16 34.12 2.45
C PHE A 2 23.64 32.85 1.72
N THR A 3 22.32 32.69 1.60
CA THR A 3 21.68 31.53 0.94
C THR A 3 21.77 31.54 -0.58
N ILE A 4 21.81 32.71 -1.21
CA ILE A 4 21.90 32.83 -2.68
C ILE A 4 23.34 32.51 -3.14
N ALA A 5 24.34 32.86 -2.33
CA ALA A 5 25.74 32.55 -2.60
C ALA A 5 26.05 31.04 -2.55
N LEU A 6 25.44 30.30 -1.62
CA LEU A 6 25.69 28.85 -1.48
C LEU A 6 25.12 28.03 -2.64
N VAL A 7 23.96 28.43 -3.18
CA VAL A 7 23.33 27.77 -4.35
C VAL A 7 24.15 27.99 -5.62
N GLY A 8 24.77 29.18 -5.77
CA GLY A 8 25.68 29.46 -6.89
C GLY A 8 26.95 28.61 -6.88
N VAL A 9 27.49 28.28 -5.71
CA VAL A 9 28.74 27.52 -5.56
C VAL A 9 28.54 26.01 -5.76
N LEU A 10 27.37 25.46 -5.45
CA LEU A 10 27.09 24.02 -5.57
C LEU A 10 26.57 23.58 -6.95
N SER A 11 26.03 24.52 -7.75
CA SER A 11 25.48 24.24 -9.08
C SER A 11 26.47 23.61 -10.07
N PRO A 12 27.76 24.00 -10.15
CA PRO A 12 28.70 23.43 -11.11
C PRO A 12 29.04 21.96 -10.81
N TRP A 13 29.12 21.59 -9.54
CA TRP A 13 29.47 20.24 -9.10
C TRP A 13 28.36 19.22 -9.42
N LEU A 14 27.09 19.61 -9.30
CA LEU A 14 25.95 18.75 -9.66
C LEU A 14 25.89 18.47 -11.17
N VAL A 15 26.24 19.46 -12.00
CA VAL A 15 26.33 19.29 -13.45
C VAL A 15 27.49 18.36 -13.81
N LEU A 16 28.63 18.49 -13.13
CA LEU A 16 29.81 17.66 -13.37
C LEU A 16 29.59 16.20 -12.96
N VAL A 17 28.92 15.94 -11.83
CA VAL A 17 28.51 14.58 -11.42
C VAL A 17 27.50 13.99 -12.40
N GLY A 18 26.55 14.78 -12.88
CA GLY A 18 25.58 14.37 -13.91
C GLY A 18 26.26 14.00 -15.23
N MET A 19 27.24 14.79 -15.68
CA MET A 19 28.01 14.48 -16.89
C MET A 19 28.94 13.28 -16.72
N LEU A 20 29.60 13.13 -15.56
CA LEU A 20 30.49 12.00 -15.28
C LEU A 20 29.71 10.67 -15.27
N LEU A 21 28.47 10.68 -14.78
CA LEU A 21 27.57 9.51 -14.82
C LEU A 21 27.08 9.18 -16.25
N LEU A 22 27.05 10.16 -17.15
CA LEU A 22 26.70 9.98 -18.57
C LEU A 22 27.88 9.57 -19.45
N LEU A 23 29.12 9.83 -19.01
CA LEU A 23 30.37 9.62 -19.77
C LEU A 23 31.05 8.26 -19.53
N ILE A 24 30.46 7.34 -18.76
CA ILE A 24 30.95 5.96 -18.61
C ILE A 24 30.07 5.01 -19.45
N PRO A 25 30.27 4.90 -20.78
CA PRO A 25 29.69 3.83 -21.57
C PRO A 25 30.54 2.57 -21.37
N GLY A 26 30.02 1.53 -20.70
CA GLY A 26 30.80 0.29 -20.64
C GLY A 26 30.28 -0.89 -19.81
N PRO A 27 29.91 -0.75 -18.53
CA PRO A 27 29.67 -1.95 -17.71
C PRO A 27 28.23 -2.46 -17.79
N ILE A 28 27.27 -1.58 -18.04
CA ILE A 28 25.84 -1.90 -17.90
C ILE A 28 25.31 -2.69 -19.12
N GLN A 29 25.91 -2.53 -20.31
CA GLN A 29 25.44 -3.22 -21.52
C GLN A 29 25.88 -4.68 -21.63
N ARG A 30 27.06 -5.06 -21.11
CA ARG A 30 27.54 -6.46 -21.18
C ARG A 30 26.91 -7.40 -20.15
N TRP A 31 26.18 -6.86 -19.17
CA TRP A 31 25.42 -7.66 -18.21
C TRP A 31 24.03 -8.09 -18.72
N GLY A 32 23.67 -7.73 -19.96
CA GLY A 32 22.26 -7.61 -20.40
C GLY A 32 21.45 -8.89 -20.65
N SER A 33 22.05 -10.04 -20.95
CA SER A 33 21.26 -11.26 -21.29
C SER A 33 21.47 -12.42 -20.32
N ALA A 34 22.72 -12.81 -20.07
CA ALA A 34 23.02 -13.93 -19.18
C ALA A 34 22.74 -13.63 -17.70
N SER A 35 22.93 -12.37 -17.26
CA SER A 35 22.53 -11.93 -15.91
C SER A 35 21.01 -11.78 -15.80
N TRP A 36 20.34 -11.38 -16.89
CA TRP A 36 18.89 -11.32 -16.95
C TRP A 36 18.27 -12.70 -16.84
N GLU A 37 18.71 -13.69 -17.63
CA GLU A 37 18.24 -15.07 -17.53
C GLU A 37 18.52 -15.68 -16.14
N ARG A 38 19.69 -15.41 -15.56
CA ARG A 38 20.02 -15.88 -14.21
C ARG A 38 19.15 -15.21 -13.15
N PHE A 39 18.78 -13.94 -13.36
CA PHE A 39 17.83 -13.20 -12.53
C PHE A 39 16.39 -13.69 -12.73
N GLU A 40 15.98 -14.10 -13.94
CA GLU A 40 14.65 -14.69 -14.19
C GLU A 40 14.51 -16.09 -13.57
N ARG A 41 15.56 -16.92 -13.65
CA ARG A 41 15.60 -18.22 -12.97
C ARG A 41 15.59 -18.03 -11.44
N TRP A 42 16.38 -17.11 -10.92
CA TRP A 42 16.33 -16.74 -9.50
C TRP A 42 14.97 -16.16 -9.08
N ARG A 43 14.27 -15.42 -9.95
CA ARG A 43 12.91 -14.87 -9.74
C ARG A 43 11.85 -15.98 -9.65
N ALA A 44 11.94 -16.99 -10.51
CA ALA A 44 11.06 -18.16 -10.45
C ALA A 44 11.26 -18.90 -9.11
N ASP A 45 12.51 -19.13 -8.71
CA ASP A 45 12.83 -19.84 -7.46
C ASP A 45 12.50 -19.04 -6.19
N SER A 46 12.78 -17.74 -6.16
CA SER A 46 12.50 -16.88 -4.99
C SER A 46 11.02 -16.51 -4.87
N GLY A 47 10.29 -16.47 -6.00
CA GLY A 47 8.83 -16.34 -6.02
C GLY A 47 8.13 -17.54 -5.39
N VAL A 48 8.57 -18.76 -5.72
CA VAL A 48 8.09 -19.99 -5.07
C VAL A 48 8.40 -19.94 -3.58
N ARG A 49 9.59 -19.51 -3.14
CA ARG A 49 9.93 -19.42 -1.71
C ARG A 49 9.14 -18.37 -0.92
N ARG A 50 8.65 -17.29 -1.55
CA ARG A 50 7.84 -16.24 -0.87
C ARG A 50 6.33 -16.46 -0.96
N ALA A 51 5.85 -17.10 -2.02
CA ALA A 51 4.47 -17.58 -2.09
C ALA A 51 4.29 -18.89 -1.32
N ALA A 52 5.36 -19.67 -1.13
CA ALA A 52 5.38 -20.89 -0.33
C ALA A 52 4.75 -20.69 1.04
N PRO A 53 5.09 -19.71 1.89
CA PRO A 53 4.44 -19.59 3.18
C PRO A 53 2.92 -19.42 3.09
N LEU A 54 2.39 -18.69 2.10
CA LEU A 54 0.93 -18.57 1.92
C LEU A 54 0.30 -19.86 1.38
N LEU A 55 0.93 -20.50 0.39
CA LEU A 55 0.46 -21.76 -0.18
C LEU A 55 0.57 -22.91 0.83
N THR A 56 1.66 -22.97 1.58
CA THR A 56 1.89 -23.91 2.67
C THR A 56 0.91 -23.64 3.81
N GLN A 57 0.65 -22.38 4.20
CA GLN A 57 -0.38 -22.08 5.19
C GLN A 57 -1.78 -22.50 4.72
N MET A 58 -2.07 -22.41 3.42
CA MET A 58 -3.31 -22.94 2.85
C MET A 58 -3.37 -24.45 2.83
N LEU A 59 -2.27 -25.12 2.48
CA LEU A 59 -2.18 -26.58 2.52
C LEU A 59 -2.23 -27.11 3.96
N LEU A 60 -1.95 -26.28 4.94
CA LEU A 60 -2.05 -26.57 6.37
C LEU A 60 -3.40 -26.17 6.98
N LEU A 61 -4.37 -25.76 6.16
CA LEU A 61 -5.73 -25.55 6.66
C LEU A 61 -6.29 -26.86 7.22
N PRO A 62 -6.99 -26.83 8.35
CA PRO A 62 -7.67 -28.00 8.88
C PRO A 62 -8.54 -28.66 7.80
N PRO A 63 -8.50 -30.00 7.64
CA PRO A 63 -9.22 -30.70 6.57
C PRO A 63 -10.73 -30.42 6.58
N ARG A 64 -11.31 -30.13 7.75
CA ARG A 64 -12.71 -29.73 7.92
C ARG A 64 -13.08 -28.45 7.17
N ILE A 65 -12.11 -27.55 6.95
CA ILE A 65 -12.31 -26.33 6.16
C ILE A 65 -12.35 -26.67 4.67
N HIS A 66 -11.52 -27.61 4.21
CA HIS A 66 -11.50 -28.01 2.80
C HIS A 66 -12.81 -28.64 2.35
N ASP A 67 -13.44 -29.47 3.17
CA ASP A 67 -14.72 -30.12 2.82
C ASP A 67 -15.88 -29.11 2.66
N ARG A 68 -15.75 -27.91 3.26
CA ARG A 68 -16.77 -26.85 3.17
C ARG A 68 -16.54 -25.87 2.03
N VAL A 69 -15.30 -25.73 1.55
CA VAL A 69 -14.97 -24.82 0.45
C VAL A 69 -15.23 -25.57 -0.87
N GLY A 70 -16.46 -25.48 -1.38
CA GLY A 70 -16.91 -26.15 -2.61
C GLY A 70 -16.33 -25.56 -3.90
N GLY A 71 -15.01 -25.66 -4.07
CA GLY A 71 -14.24 -24.99 -5.11
C GLY A 71 -13.38 -25.92 -5.97
N ASN A 72 -13.03 -25.46 -7.17
CA ASN A 72 -12.14 -26.17 -8.10
C ASN A 72 -10.64 -25.95 -7.79
N GLY A 73 -10.32 -25.19 -6.74
CA GLY A 73 -8.94 -24.85 -6.36
C GLY A 73 -8.31 -23.82 -7.30
N LEU A 74 -9.10 -22.87 -7.83
CA LEU A 74 -8.62 -21.83 -8.73
C LEU A 74 -7.90 -20.69 -8.00
N ALA A 75 -8.23 -20.41 -6.74
CA ALA A 75 -7.64 -19.31 -5.99
C ALA A 75 -6.08 -19.36 -5.91
N PRO A 76 -5.42 -20.52 -5.67
CA PRO A 76 -3.96 -20.64 -5.76
C PRO A 76 -3.36 -20.20 -7.11
N SER A 77 -4.03 -20.52 -8.22
CA SER A 77 -3.56 -20.12 -9.56
C SER A 77 -3.57 -18.60 -9.74
N TYR A 78 -4.51 -17.90 -9.12
CA TYR A 78 -4.59 -16.44 -9.13
C TYR A 78 -3.47 -15.79 -8.32
N VAL A 79 -3.00 -16.41 -7.24
CA VAL A 79 -1.82 -15.93 -6.48
C VAL A 79 -0.57 -16.01 -7.36
N VAL A 80 -0.36 -17.13 -8.04
CA VAL A 80 0.77 -17.32 -8.96
C VAL A 80 0.71 -16.31 -10.11
N ARG A 81 -0.47 -16.09 -10.67
CA ARG A 81 -0.71 -15.13 -11.76
C ARG A 81 -0.47 -13.69 -11.32
N TRP A 82 -1.02 -13.29 -10.17
CA TRP A 82 -0.79 -11.97 -9.56
C TRP A 82 0.70 -11.71 -9.34
N TRP A 83 1.42 -12.68 -8.79
CA TRP A 83 2.84 -12.57 -8.53
C TRP A 83 3.66 -12.39 -9.81
N ARG A 84 3.34 -13.16 -10.86
CA ARG A 84 3.98 -13.00 -12.19
C ARG A 84 3.71 -11.63 -12.81
N ALA A 85 2.52 -11.06 -12.57
CA ALA A 85 2.12 -9.77 -13.09
C ALA A 85 2.71 -8.57 -12.32
N LEU A 86 3.30 -8.78 -11.13
CA LEU A 86 3.82 -7.68 -10.31
C LEU A 86 5.04 -7.04 -11.00
N PRO A 87 4.93 -5.79 -11.51
CA PRO A 87 6.05 -5.16 -12.19
C PRO A 87 7.19 -4.95 -11.19
N VAL A 88 8.41 -5.30 -11.58
CA VAL A 88 9.66 -5.07 -10.84
C VAL A 88 9.84 -3.56 -10.61
N ALA A 89 9.17 -3.01 -9.60
CA ALA A 89 9.49 -1.73 -8.99
C ALA A 89 10.55 -1.90 -7.89
N GLY A 90 11.31 -3.00 -7.94
CA GLY A 90 12.30 -3.41 -6.95
C GLY A 90 13.58 -2.59 -6.97
N SER A 91 13.81 -1.71 -7.94
CA SER A 91 14.90 -0.73 -7.85
C SER A 91 14.44 0.54 -7.11
N ILE A 92 13.26 1.06 -7.44
CA ILE A 92 12.73 2.32 -6.88
C ILE A 92 12.21 2.16 -5.44
N LYS A 93 11.60 1.02 -5.09
CA LYS A 93 11.14 0.76 -3.71
C LYS A 93 12.30 0.56 -2.74
N THR A 94 13.38 -0.07 -3.19
CA THR A 94 14.59 -0.33 -2.40
C THR A 94 15.40 0.95 -2.23
N LEU A 95 15.47 1.79 -3.26
CA LEU A 95 16.02 3.15 -3.15
C LEU A 95 15.20 4.00 -2.16
N ARG A 96 13.86 3.96 -2.22
CA ARG A 96 13.00 4.64 -1.25
C ARG A 96 13.16 4.11 0.17
N PHE A 97 13.31 2.81 0.34
CA PHE A 97 13.55 2.19 1.65
C PHE A 97 14.91 2.63 2.19
N ALA A 98 15.97 2.64 1.38
CA ALA A 98 17.29 3.12 1.77
C ALA A 98 17.30 4.61 2.15
N VAL A 99 16.59 5.46 1.40
CA VAL A 99 16.44 6.89 1.71
C VAL A 99 15.63 7.10 3.00
N LEU A 100 14.59 6.30 3.22
CA LEU A 100 13.78 6.38 4.44
C LEU A 100 14.55 5.85 5.65
N LEU A 101 15.35 4.80 5.48
CA LEU A 101 16.27 4.29 6.49
C LEU A 101 17.33 5.36 6.83
N PHE A 102 17.89 6.05 5.84
CA PHE A 102 18.84 7.15 6.04
C PHE A 102 18.23 8.33 6.83
N ILE A 103 16.98 8.69 6.54
CA ILE A 103 16.25 9.75 7.26
C ILE A 103 15.94 9.33 8.71
N VAL A 104 15.53 8.07 8.91
CA VAL A 104 15.23 7.53 10.26
C VAL A 104 16.52 7.33 11.07
N LEU A 105 17.61 6.84 10.47
CA LEU A 105 18.92 6.73 11.12
C LEU A 105 19.56 8.09 11.48
N HIS A 106 19.08 9.19 10.90
CA HIS A 106 19.50 10.55 11.26
C HIS A 106 18.53 11.26 12.22
N VAL A 107 17.44 10.59 12.58
CA VAL A 107 16.48 11.06 13.58
C VAL A 107 16.32 9.93 14.58
N GLU A 108 17.19 9.83 15.58
CA GLU A 108 16.69 9.35 16.87
C GLU A 108 17.59 9.66 18.07
N ASP A 109 16.86 10.07 19.11
CA ASP A 109 17.17 9.92 20.51
C ASP A 109 17.72 8.50 20.80
N MET A 110 18.88 8.43 21.47
CA MET A 110 19.75 7.24 21.52
C MET A 110 19.39 6.17 22.55
N ALA A 111 18.27 6.26 23.28
CA ALA A 111 18.08 5.47 24.49
C ALA A 111 17.70 3.98 24.26
N ASP A 112 17.05 3.62 23.14
CA ASP A 112 16.51 2.26 22.95
C ASP A 112 17.41 1.32 22.13
N TRP A 113 18.52 1.80 21.59
CA TRP A 113 19.37 1.02 20.66
C TRP A 113 20.31 0.02 21.35
N GLU A 114 20.70 0.25 22.60
CA GLU A 114 21.62 -0.66 23.31
C GLU A 114 20.99 -2.01 23.66
N HIS A 115 19.66 -2.09 23.80
CA HIS A 115 18.96 -3.35 24.06
C HIS A 115 18.88 -4.26 22.82
N LEU A 116 18.79 -3.69 21.61
CA LEU A 116 18.77 -4.48 20.37
C LEU A 116 20.16 -5.00 20.00
N ARG A 117 21.22 -4.25 20.31
CA ARG A 117 22.62 -4.60 20.00
C ARG A 117 23.10 -5.90 20.66
N TRP A 118 22.60 -6.24 21.84
CA TRP A 118 23.02 -7.44 22.58
C TRP A 118 22.27 -8.72 22.20
N SER A 119 21.19 -8.62 21.43
CA SER A 119 20.34 -9.78 21.06
C SER A 119 20.67 -10.38 19.68
N ALA A 120 21.49 -9.71 18.89
CA ALA A 120 21.88 -10.17 17.56
C ALA A 120 23.37 -10.53 17.57
N ASP A 121 23.68 -11.80 17.75
CA ASP A 121 24.99 -12.36 17.45
C ASP A 121 25.01 -12.75 15.96
N PRO A 122 25.70 -12.02 15.06
CA PRO A 122 25.79 -12.40 13.67
C PRO A 122 27.09 -13.17 13.46
N GLY A 123 26.96 -14.45 13.14
CA GLY A 123 28.01 -15.21 12.45
C GLY A 123 28.52 -14.48 11.19
N PRO A 124 29.65 -14.93 10.61
CA PRO A 124 30.50 -14.12 9.75
C PRO A 124 29.76 -13.67 8.49
N GLN A 125 29.43 -12.38 8.42
CA GLN A 125 28.87 -11.74 7.22
C GLN A 125 29.97 -11.11 6.36
N SER A 126 29.71 -11.05 5.05
CA SER A 126 30.61 -10.54 4.02
C SER A 126 31.02 -9.08 4.24
N GLY A 127 32.30 -8.76 3.97
CA GLY A 127 33.00 -7.53 4.37
C GLY A 127 32.40 -6.18 3.96
N LEU A 128 31.46 -6.12 3.02
CA LEU A 128 30.84 -4.86 2.57
C LEU A 128 29.95 -4.23 3.65
N VAL A 129 29.27 -5.04 4.46
CA VAL A 129 28.43 -4.56 5.57
C VAL A 129 29.30 -4.07 6.73
N GLN A 130 30.46 -4.70 6.94
CA GLN A 130 31.39 -4.35 8.02
C GLN A 130 32.19 -3.07 7.70
N GLU A 131 32.57 -2.84 6.44
CA GLU A 131 33.15 -1.56 5.99
C GLU A 131 32.15 -0.41 6.10
N LEU A 132 30.87 -0.64 5.78
CA LEU A 132 29.86 0.39 5.94
C LEU A 132 29.64 0.75 7.42
N LEU A 133 29.53 -0.27 8.29
CA LEU A 133 29.34 -0.06 9.73
C LEU A 133 30.55 0.60 10.41
N SER A 134 31.77 0.29 9.99
CA SER A 134 32.99 0.93 10.53
C SER A 134 33.11 2.40 10.09
N GLY A 135 32.65 2.74 8.88
CA GLY A 135 32.54 4.13 8.42
C GLY A 135 31.55 4.98 9.23
N PHE A 136 30.49 4.36 9.77
CA PHE A 136 29.51 5.05 10.62
C PHE A 136 29.98 5.26 12.07
N ALA A 137 30.84 4.38 12.61
CA ALA A 137 31.35 4.49 13.97
C ALA A 137 32.38 5.63 14.17
N ALA A 138 32.89 6.22 13.08
CA ALA A 138 33.92 7.26 13.11
C ALA A 138 33.38 8.71 13.13
N LEU A 139 32.07 8.92 13.25
CA LEU A 139 31.48 10.27 13.28
C LEU A 139 31.38 10.84 14.71
N PRO A 140 31.74 12.11 14.94
CA PRO A 140 31.84 12.68 16.29
C PRO A 140 30.47 12.91 16.96
N THR A 141 30.31 12.42 18.19
CA THR A 141 29.08 12.37 19.01
C THR A 141 28.87 13.58 19.94
N ALA A 142 29.34 14.77 19.57
CA ALA A 142 29.18 15.94 20.44
C ALA A 142 27.77 16.55 20.34
N VAL A 143 26.95 16.29 21.36
CA VAL A 143 25.61 16.89 21.58
C VAL A 143 25.78 18.37 21.97
N LEU A 144 25.38 19.30 21.08
CA LEU A 144 25.26 20.72 21.40
C LEU A 144 23.83 21.06 21.87
N PRO A 145 23.66 22.00 22.82
CA PRO A 145 22.35 22.39 23.36
C PRO A 145 21.47 23.06 22.29
N TRP A 146 20.20 22.69 22.26
CA TRP A 146 19.20 23.20 21.32
C TRP A 146 18.82 24.65 21.62
N ASP A 147 19.36 25.58 20.84
CA ASP A 147 18.89 26.97 20.77
C ASP A 147 17.71 27.11 19.77
N SER A 148 16.91 28.16 19.91
CA SER A 148 15.81 28.62 19.03
C SER A 148 16.11 28.56 17.52
N SER A 149 17.39 28.67 17.14
CA SER A 149 17.89 28.46 15.77
C SER A 149 17.71 27.01 15.27
N ALA A 150 17.64 26.02 16.16
CA ALA A 150 17.38 24.62 15.84
C ALA A 150 15.90 24.39 15.46
N ILE A 151 14.96 25.01 16.17
CA ILE A 151 13.52 24.97 15.81
C ILE A 151 13.31 25.59 14.42
N GLY A 152 13.95 26.73 14.14
CA GLY A 152 13.91 27.33 12.80
C GLY A 152 14.50 26.43 11.69
N ARG A 153 15.50 25.60 12.02
CA ARG A 153 16.11 24.64 11.08
C ARG A 153 15.23 23.41 10.86
N VAL A 154 14.62 22.87 11.91
CA VAL A 154 13.67 21.74 11.84
C VAL A 154 12.44 22.13 11.04
N THR A 155 11.86 23.31 11.30
CA THR A 155 10.70 23.81 10.55
C THR A 155 11.06 24.07 9.08
N LYS A 156 12.26 24.58 8.78
CA LYS A 156 12.76 24.72 7.40
C LYS A 156 12.96 23.38 6.72
N LEU A 157 13.48 22.36 7.42
CA LEU A 157 13.65 21.01 6.87
C LEU A 157 12.30 20.34 6.58
N LEU A 158 11.33 20.48 7.49
CA LEU A 158 9.96 20.01 7.27
C LEU A 158 9.30 20.69 6.06
N PHE A 159 9.49 22.00 5.92
CA PHE A 159 8.97 22.77 4.79
C PHE A 159 9.61 22.35 3.46
N TRP A 160 10.93 22.16 3.42
CA TRP A 160 11.64 21.66 2.24
C TRP A 160 11.27 20.22 1.89
N ALA A 161 11.10 19.34 2.90
CA ALA A 161 10.65 17.97 2.69
C ALA A 161 9.24 17.92 2.07
N LEU A 162 8.34 18.82 2.50
CA LEU A 162 6.99 18.98 1.94
C LEU A 162 7.02 19.50 0.49
N ILE A 163 7.86 20.49 0.18
CA ILE A 163 8.05 20.98 -1.19
C ILE A 163 8.59 19.87 -2.09
N LEU A 164 9.60 19.13 -1.64
CA LEU A 164 10.25 18.09 -2.44
C LEU A 164 9.30 16.90 -2.67
N THR A 165 8.46 16.55 -1.69
CA THR A 165 7.39 15.56 -1.89
C THR A 165 6.28 16.05 -2.81
N ALA A 166 5.97 17.35 -2.81
CA ALA A 166 5.01 17.96 -3.73
C ALA A 166 5.55 17.98 -5.17
N GLU A 167 6.82 18.36 -5.39
CA GLU A 167 7.44 18.39 -6.72
C GLU A 167 7.60 17.00 -7.33
N VAL A 168 8.03 16.01 -6.55
CA VAL A 168 8.10 14.61 -7.04
C VAL A 168 6.72 14.09 -7.45
N ARG A 169 5.64 14.57 -6.79
CA ARG A 169 4.26 14.29 -7.22
C ARG A 169 3.87 15.07 -8.48
N LEU A 170 4.28 16.33 -8.60
CA LEU A 170 3.94 17.20 -9.72
C LEU A 170 4.64 16.74 -11.01
N ILE A 171 5.93 16.39 -10.95
CA ILE A 171 6.71 15.83 -12.07
C ILE A 171 6.12 14.49 -12.54
N LYS A 172 5.58 13.70 -11.62
CA LYS A 172 4.87 12.46 -11.97
C LYS A 172 3.51 12.73 -12.64
N SER A 173 2.87 13.85 -12.29
CA SER A 173 1.60 14.30 -12.86
C SER A 173 1.76 14.92 -14.26
N THR A 174 2.77 15.76 -14.46
CA THR A 174 3.02 16.41 -15.76
C THR A 174 3.49 15.42 -16.82
N ASN A 175 4.28 14.40 -16.42
CA ASN A 175 4.63 13.28 -17.31
C ASN A 175 3.44 12.40 -17.72
N LEU A 176 2.28 12.50 -17.04
CA LEU A 176 1.05 11.80 -17.44
C LEU A 176 0.12 12.65 -18.31
N ILE A 177 0.31 13.97 -18.35
CA ILE A 177 -0.56 14.90 -19.10
C ILE A 177 0.09 15.34 -20.44
N GLY A 178 1.41 15.16 -20.60
CA GLY A 178 2.16 15.62 -21.78
C GLY A 178 2.11 14.78 -23.06
N SER A 179 1.45 13.61 -23.11
CA SER A 179 1.53 12.71 -24.30
C SER A 179 0.31 12.75 -25.25
N GLY A 180 -0.41 13.88 -25.33
CA GLY A 180 -1.63 13.99 -26.15
C GLY A 180 -1.61 15.12 -27.18
N ARG A 181 -0.95 14.90 -28.35
CA ARG A 181 -1.12 15.52 -29.71
C ARG A 181 0.17 15.21 -30.51
N GLY A 182 0.26 14.28 -31.49
CA GLY A 182 -0.35 14.24 -32.84
C GLY A 182 0.28 15.32 -33.74
N ALA A 183 1.07 15.10 -34.81
CA ALA A 183 1.34 14.02 -35.78
C ALA A 183 2.80 14.21 -36.31
N THR A 184 3.55 13.33 -36.99
CA THR A 184 3.31 12.42 -38.13
C THR A 184 4.44 11.34 -38.20
N LEU A 185 4.07 10.10 -38.58
CA LEU A 185 4.81 8.99 -39.25
C LEU A 185 6.35 9.08 -39.38
N SER A 186 7.18 8.05 -39.19
CA SER A 186 7.01 6.60 -39.40
C SER A 186 8.20 5.80 -38.84
N ALA A 187 7.96 4.54 -38.49
CA ALA A 187 8.94 3.44 -38.43
C ALA A 187 9.93 3.35 -37.24
N TYR A 188 9.70 4.03 -36.12
CA TYR A 188 10.42 3.69 -34.88
C TYR A 188 9.48 3.34 -33.73
N ASP A 189 9.72 2.16 -33.19
CA ASP A 189 9.34 1.66 -31.87
C ASP A 189 7.99 0.95 -31.70
N LEU A 190 7.74 -0.05 -32.57
CA LEU A 190 6.79 -1.13 -32.28
C LEU A 190 7.12 -1.87 -30.96
N GLU A 191 8.40 -1.91 -30.58
CA GLU A 191 8.87 -2.53 -29.33
C GLU A 191 8.47 -1.72 -28.09
N GLY A 192 8.44 -0.39 -28.19
CA GLY A 192 7.88 0.50 -27.19
C GLY A 192 6.38 0.31 -27.02
N LEU A 193 5.62 0.21 -28.11
CA LEU A 193 4.16 -0.01 -28.06
C LEU A 193 3.79 -1.38 -27.50
N THR A 194 4.51 -2.45 -27.86
CA THR A 194 4.30 -3.77 -27.24
C THR A 194 4.65 -3.73 -25.75
N LYS A 195 5.73 -3.04 -25.35
CA LYS A 195 6.11 -2.87 -23.95
C LYS A 195 5.13 -2.03 -23.13
N TYR A 196 4.48 -1.03 -23.74
CA TYR A 196 3.40 -0.27 -23.10
C TYR A 196 2.13 -1.10 -22.96
N ALA A 197 1.72 -1.82 -24.02
CA ALA A 197 0.58 -2.72 -23.99
C ALA A 197 0.79 -3.85 -22.96
N ASP A 198 2.00 -4.38 -22.85
CA ASP A 198 2.39 -5.41 -21.89
C ASP A 198 2.43 -4.88 -20.45
N ARG A 199 2.83 -3.62 -20.25
CA ARG A 199 2.71 -2.97 -18.94
C ARG A 199 1.26 -2.72 -18.53
N GLU A 200 0.40 -2.35 -19.47
CA GLU A 200 -1.01 -2.10 -19.19
C GLU A 200 -1.77 -3.41 -18.96
N SER A 201 -1.47 -4.47 -19.71
CA SER A 201 -1.99 -5.81 -19.47
C SER A 201 -1.55 -6.34 -18.11
N ALA A 202 -0.27 -6.22 -17.73
CA ALA A 202 0.23 -6.62 -16.42
C ALA A 202 -0.42 -5.84 -15.28
N ARG A 203 -0.63 -4.52 -15.44
CA ARG A 203 -1.35 -3.70 -14.44
C ARG A 203 -2.84 -4.06 -14.35
N ALA A 204 -3.48 -4.38 -15.47
CA ALA A 204 -4.87 -4.81 -15.50
C ALA A 204 -5.02 -6.18 -14.83
N GLU A 205 -4.06 -7.08 -15.04
CA GLU A 205 -3.99 -8.40 -14.43
C GLU A 205 -3.73 -8.32 -12.92
N ASP A 206 -2.78 -7.50 -12.49
CA ASP A 206 -2.52 -7.17 -11.08
C ASP A 206 -3.82 -6.71 -10.38
N ARG A 207 -4.54 -5.75 -10.99
CA ARG A 207 -5.82 -5.25 -10.46
C ARG A 207 -6.94 -6.30 -10.42
N ARG A 208 -6.92 -7.28 -11.32
CA ARG A 208 -7.92 -8.36 -11.36
C ARG A 208 -7.66 -9.42 -10.31
N CYS A 209 -6.39 -9.75 -10.06
CA CYS A 209 -6.02 -10.79 -9.10
C CYS A 209 -5.92 -10.27 -7.66
N TRP A 210 -5.71 -8.96 -7.46
CA TRP A 210 -5.55 -8.36 -6.14
C TRP A 210 -6.67 -8.69 -5.13
N PRO A 211 -7.98 -8.72 -5.48
CA PRO A 211 -9.02 -9.08 -4.52
C PRO A 211 -8.89 -10.51 -3.98
N VAL A 212 -8.54 -11.47 -4.86
CA VAL A 212 -8.29 -12.86 -4.46
C VAL A 212 -7.12 -12.90 -3.47
N VAL A 213 -6.00 -12.26 -3.80
CA VAL A 213 -4.81 -12.23 -2.93
C VAL A 213 -5.12 -11.59 -1.57
N ALA A 214 -5.88 -10.49 -1.55
CA ALA A 214 -6.28 -9.85 -0.30
C ALA A 214 -7.15 -10.77 0.58
N LEU A 215 -8.13 -11.45 -0.02
CA LEU A 215 -8.98 -12.44 0.68
C LEU A 215 -8.15 -13.58 1.25
N LEU A 216 -7.31 -14.18 0.41
CA LEU A 216 -6.42 -15.29 0.77
C LEU A 216 -5.42 -14.92 1.87
N THR A 217 -4.90 -13.69 1.86
CA THR A 217 -3.98 -13.22 2.90
C THR A 217 -4.68 -13.13 4.26
N VAL A 218 -5.90 -12.59 4.31
CA VAL A 218 -6.66 -12.51 5.56
C VAL A 218 -7.14 -13.89 6.01
N ALA A 219 -7.52 -14.77 5.08
CA ALA A 219 -7.86 -16.16 5.39
C ALA A 219 -6.67 -16.90 6.03
N ALA A 220 -5.46 -16.74 5.47
CA ALA A 220 -4.24 -17.30 6.05
C ALA A 220 -3.96 -16.72 7.45
N GLN A 221 -4.15 -15.42 7.67
CA GLN A 221 -4.03 -14.81 9.00
C GLN A 221 -5.04 -15.41 10.00
N CYS A 222 -6.29 -15.62 9.59
CA CYS A 222 -7.30 -16.25 10.44
C CYS A 222 -6.92 -17.69 10.79
N ALA A 223 -6.44 -18.47 9.83
CA ALA A 223 -5.99 -19.83 10.05
C ALA A 223 -4.79 -19.92 11.01
N VAL A 224 -3.82 -19.00 10.88
CA VAL A 224 -2.67 -18.91 11.80
C VAL A 224 -3.13 -18.57 13.22
N VAL A 225 -4.05 -17.61 13.37
CA VAL A 225 -4.58 -17.24 14.70
C VAL A 225 -5.41 -18.38 15.28
N LEU A 226 -6.24 -19.06 14.48
CA LEU A 226 -7.04 -20.21 14.89
C LEU A 226 -6.14 -21.35 15.37
N ARG A 227 -5.12 -21.72 14.60
CA ARG A 227 -4.16 -22.76 14.99
C ARG A 227 -3.45 -22.41 16.30
N ARG A 228 -2.98 -21.16 16.43
CA ARG A 228 -2.34 -20.69 17.66
C ARG A 228 -3.29 -20.77 18.85
N TRP A 229 -4.58 -20.50 18.65
CA TRP A 229 -5.61 -20.62 19.68
C TRP A 229 -5.94 -22.07 20.04
N GLU A 230 -5.91 -23.01 19.08
CA GLU A 230 -6.05 -24.44 19.38
C GLU A 230 -4.86 -24.97 20.17
N GLU A 231 -3.65 -24.48 19.88
CA GLU A 231 -2.41 -24.86 20.57
C GLU A 231 -2.25 -24.18 21.94
N THR A 232 -2.66 -22.91 22.07
CA THR A 232 -2.52 -22.11 23.29
C THR A 232 -3.88 -22.07 23.99
N GLN A 233 -3.98 -22.71 25.16
CA GLN A 233 -5.19 -22.79 25.99
C GLN A 233 -6.09 -21.52 25.99
N PRO A 234 -7.42 -21.70 26.17
CA PRO A 234 -8.45 -20.68 25.91
C PRO A 234 -8.36 -19.38 26.73
N ASP A 235 -7.47 -19.28 27.71
CA ASP A 235 -7.34 -18.12 28.59
C ASP A 235 -6.48 -16.98 28.02
N CYS A 236 -5.78 -17.20 26.89
CA CYS A 236 -4.98 -16.13 26.27
C CYS A 236 -5.83 -15.16 25.45
N GLN A 237 -5.59 -13.85 25.61
CA GLN A 237 -6.18 -12.82 24.75
C GLN A 237 -5.78 -13.05 23.28
N ILE A 238 -6.76 -13.35 22.45
CA ILE A 238 -6.56 -13.65 21.04
C ILE A 238 -6.42 -12.34 20.26
N PRO A 239 -5.41 -12.20 19.39
CA PRO A 239 -5.31 -11.07 18.51
C PRO A 239 -6.51 -11.05 17.55
N ARG A 240 -7.32 -9.97 17.60
CA ARG A 240 -8.46 -9.78 16.70
C ARG A 240 -7.98 -9.66 15.25
N VAL A 241 -8.59 -10.43 14.35
CA VAL A 241 -8.28 -10.36 12.92
C VAL A 241 -9.28 -9.45 12.24
N SER A 242 -8.80 -8.35 11.66
CA SER A 242 -9.68 -7.38 11.01
C SER A 242 -9.96 -7.69 9.55
N VAL A 243 -11.25 -7.67 9.16
CA VAL A 243 -11.68 -7.87 7.76
C VAL A 243 -11.63 -6.60 6.91
N GLN A 244 -11.28 -5.45 7.50
CA GLN A 244 -11.28 -4.15 6.82
C GLN A 244 -10.49 -4.10 5.48
N PRO A 245 -9.33 -4.77 5.33
CA PRO A 245 -8.63 -4.82 4.03
C PRO A 245 -9.46 -5.51 2.95
N VAL A 246 -10.15 -6.59 3.31
CA VAL A 246 -11.00 -7.39 2.42
C VAL A 246 -12.24 -6.62 2.01
N GLU A 247 -12.89 -5.89 2.94
CA GLU A 247 -14.06 -5.08 2.60
C GLU A 247 -13.75 -4.12 1.45
N ARG A 248 -12.59 -3.45 1.50
CA ARG A 248 -12.15 -2.54 0.44
C ARG A 248 -11.90 -3.26 -0.87
N ALA A 249 -11.40 -4.50 -0.83
CA ALA A 249 -11.22 -5.31 -2.01
C ALA A 249 -12.55 -5.68 -2.66
N ILE A 250 -13.53 -6.12 -1.87
CA ILE A 250 -14.89 -6.46 -2.33
C ILE A 250 -15.59 -5.22 -2.91
N TRP A 251 -15.51 -4.07 -2.24
CA TRP A 251 -16.07 -2.82 -2.76
C TRP A 251 -15.42 -2.36 -4.06
N ARG A 252 -14.12 -2.64 -4.28
CA ARG A 252 -13.41 -2.24 -5.52
C ARG A 252 -13.53 -3.27 -6.64
N ALA A 253 -13.85 -4.52 -6.30
CA ALA A 253 -13.90 -5.65 -7.21
C ALA A 253 -14.82 -5.43 -8.41
N HIS A 254 -16.01 -4.82 -8.20
CA HIS A 254 -16.92 -4.51 -9.30
C HIS A 254 -16.31 -3.56 -10.34
N ARG A 255 -15.42 -2.65 -9.93
CA ARG A 255 -14.76 -1.70 -10.86
C ARG A 255 -13.69 -2.37 -11.72
N THR A 256 -12.98 -3.37 -11.21
CA THR A 256 -11.79 -3.92 -11.89
C THR A 256 -12.13 -4.99 -12.91
N ARG A 257 -13.17 -5.80 -12.69
CA ARG A 257 -13.53 -6.89 -13.61
C ARG A 257 -14.53 -6.52 -14.70
N ARG A 258 -15.35 -5.49 -14.47
CA ARG A 258 -16.47 -5.15 -15.34
C ARG A 258 -16.31 -3.79 -16.01
N ALA A 259 -15.13 -3.53 -16.58
CA ALA A 259 -14.82 -2.30 -17.32
C ALA A 259 -15.83 -1.98 -18.47
N ARG A 260 -16.66 -2.95 -18.89
CA ARG A 260 -17.75 -2.78 -19.87
C ARG A 260 -19.15 -3.15 -19.39
N ALA A 261 -19.35 -3.60 -18.15
CA ALA A 261 -20.71 -3.97 -17.74
C ALA A 261 -21.59 -2.71 -17.66
N ARG A 262 -22.75 -2.79 -18.33
CA ARG A 262 -23.79 -1.77 -18.36
C ARG A 262 -24.06 -1.25 -16.94
N ARG A 263 -24.09 0.08 -16.78
CA ARG A 263 -24.39 0.80 -15.52
C ARG A 263 -25.62 0.23 -14.77
N HIS A 264 -26.56 -0.38 -15.48
CA HIS A 264 -27.79 -0.94 -14.92
C HIS A 264 -27.56 -1.98 -13.82
N ASN A 265 -26.51 -2.81 -13.89
CA ASN A 265 -26.28 -3.85 -12.88
C ASN A 265 -25.45 -3.36 -11.69
N GLU A 266 -24.91 -2.14 -11.73
CA GLU A 266 -24.04 -1.60 -10.68
C GLU A 266 -24.72 -1.56 -9.31
N HIS A 267 -26.02 -1.28 -9.28
CA HIS A 267 -26.81 -1.28 -8.05
C HIS A 267 -26.94 -2.67 -7.43
N GLN A 268 -27.15 -3.71 -8.25
CA GLN A 268 -27.22 -5.10 -7.79
C GLN A 268 -25.88 -5.55 -7.22
N PHE A 269 -24.75 -5.23 -7.89
CA PHE A 269 -23.42 -5.51 -7.34
C PHE A 269 -23.18 -4.83 -6.00
N LYS A 270 -23.55 -3.55 -5.87
CA LYS A 270 -23.36 -2.81 -4.63
C LYS A 270 -24.22 -3.37 -3.51
N ALA A 271 -25.46 -3.77 -3.81
CA ALA A 271 -26.34 -4.43 -2.85
C ALA A 271 -25.76 -5.77 -2.38
N HIS A 272 -25.32 -6.62 -3.33
CA HIS A 272 -24.67 -7.89 -3.01
C HIS A 272 -23.38 -7.71 -2.19
N ALA A 273 -22.51 -6.78 -2.62
CA ALA A 273 -21.29 -6.45 -1.90
C ALA A 273 -21.58 -5.94 -0.47
N ALA A 274 -22.65 -5.17 -0.28
CA ALA A 274 -23.09 -4.73 1.04
C ALA A 274 -23.49 -5.91 1.93
N LEU A 275 -24.20 -6.90 1.38
CA LEU A 275 -24.57 -8.12 2.10
C LEU A 275 -23.34 -8.95 2.46
N VAL A 276 -22.43 -9.20 1.51
CA VAL A 276 -21.18 -9.94 1.75
C VAL A 276 -20.33 -9.27 2.82
N VAL A 277 -20.17 -7.95 2.77
CA VAL A 277 -19.42 -7.20 3.80
C VAL A 277 -20.17 -7.22 5.15
N GLY A 278 -21.50 -7.19 5.14
CA GLY A 278 -22.30 -7.37 6.35
C GLY A 278 -22.06 -8.73 7.00
N ALA A 279 -22.00 -9.80 6.20
CA ALA A 279 -21.77 -11.17 6.66
C ALA A 279 -20.37 -11.30 7.27
N LEU A 280 -19.35 -10.75 6.60
CA LEU A 280 -17.98 -10.71 7.12
C LEU A 280 -17.87 -9.94 8.43
N ARG A 281 -18.57 -8.80 8.57
CA ARG A 281 -18.60 -8.03 9.84
C ARG A 281 -19.32 -8.76 10.96
N LYS A 282 -20.39 -9.50 10.63
CA LYS A 282 -21.10 -10.33 11.60
C LYS A 282 -20.20 -11.45 12.11
N ALA A 283 -19.46 -12.11 11.22
CA ALA A 283 -18.46 -13.10 11.59
C ALA A 283 -17.30 -12.49 12.39
N GLU A 284 -16.81 -11.30 12.01
CA GLU A 284 -15.77 -10.57 12.76
C GLU A 284 -16.25 -10.21 14.17
N ALA A 285 -17.47 -9.72 14.35
CA ALA A 285 -18.04 -9.39 15.65
C ALA A 285 -18.22 -10.62 16.56
N ARG A 286 -18.45 -11.80 15.98
CA ARG A 286 -18.56 -13.07 16.71
C ARG A 286 -17.22 -13.50 17.34
N GLN A 287 -16.08 -12.96 16.89
CA GLN A 287 -14.78 -13.21 17.52
C GLN A 287 -14.76 -12.84 19.01
N ASP A 288 -15.61 -11.90 19.44
CA ASP A 288 -15.66 -11.45 20.84
C ASP A 288 -16.39 -12.43 21.76
N SER A 289 -17.27 -13.28 21.21
CA SER A 289 -18.07 -14.23 21.98
C SER A 289 -17.60 -15.68 21.81
N ASP A 290 -17.17 -16.06 20.60
CA ASP A 290 -16.77 -17.43 20.25
C ASP A 290 -15.66 -17.37 19.18
N PRO A 291 -14.41 -17.10 19.57
CA PRO A 291 -13.32 -16.83 18.65
C PRO A 291 -12.96 -18.04 17.78
N GLY A 292 -13.01 -19.26 18.32
CA GLY A 292 -12.69 -20.48 17.57
C GLY A 292 -13.63 -20.67 16.39
N ARG A 293 -14.95 -20.69 16.65
CA ARG A 293 -15.95 -20.82 15.58
C ARG A 293 -15.96 -19.61 14.66
N ALA A 294 -15.82 -18.40 15.20
CA ALA A 294 -15.79 -17.19 14.39
C ALA A 294 -14.63 -17.17 13.41
N LEU A 295 -13.41 -17.57 13.82
CA LEU A 295 -12.24 -17.64 12.95
C LEU A 295 -12.37 -18.77 11.92
N GLU A 296 -12.93 -19.91 12.29
CA GLU A 296 -13.25 -21.02 11.38
C GLU A 296 -14.24 -20.55 10.29
N ASP A 297 -15.38 -19.99 10.69
CA ASP A 297 -16.44 -19.49 9.81
C ASP A 297 -15.92 -18.38 8.89
N LEU A 298 -15.12 -17.46 9.43
CA LEU A 298 -14.55 -16.34 8.67
C LEU A 298 -13.52 -16.84 7.66
N THR A 299 -12.70 -17.84 8.01
CA THR A 299 -11.75 -18.47 7.08
C THR A 299 -12.49 -19.16 5.93
N VAL A 300 -13.50 -19.97 6.23
CA VAL A 300 -14.35 -20.63 5.22
C VAL A 300 -14.98 -19.59 4.31
N MET A 301 -15.60 -18.56 4.88
CA MET A 301 -16.26 -17.50 4.11
C MET A 301 -15.30 -16.76 3.19
N LEU A 302 -14.10 -16.38 3.68
CA LEU A 302 -13.09 -15.72 2.86
C LEU A 302 -12.58 -16.59 1.71
N LEU A 303 -12.39 -17.90 1.95
CA LEU A 303 -11.95 -18.85 0.93
C LEU A 303 -13.04 -19.06 -0.13
N THR A 304 -14.30 -19.23 0.28
CA THR A 304 -15.44 -19.33 -0.64
C THR A 304 -15.55 -18.08 -1.52
N ILE A 305 -15.46 -16.88 -0.92
CA ILE A 305 -15.46 -15.62 -1.69
C ILE A 305 -14.28 -15.59 -2.65
N ALA A 306 -13.07 -15.96 -2.21
CA ALA A 306 -11.87 -15.94 -3.05
C ALA A 306 -12.00 -16.87 -4.25
N GLU A 307 -12.58 -18.05 -4.07
CA GLU A 307 -12.81 -19.02 -5.12
C GLU A 307 -13.91 -18.56 -6.09
N ARG A 308 -15.08 -18.16 -5.59
CA ARG A 308 -16.17 -17.61 -6.43
C ARG A 308 -15.68 -16.38 -7.19
N TYR A 309 -14.81 -15.58 -6.57
CA TYR A 309 -14.13 -14.49 -7.23
C TYR A 309 -13.18 -15.02 -8.32
N ALA A 310 -12.33 -16.00 -8.06
CA ALA A 310 -11.46 -16.60 -9.07
C ALA A 310 -12.25 -17.15 -10.27
N GLU A 311 -13.42 -17.76 -10.03
CA GLU A 311 -14.28 -18.34 -11.06
C GLU A 311 -14.91 -17.31 -12.01
N GLY A 312 -15.23 -16.10 -11.54
CA GLY A 312 -16.04 -15.18 -12.36
C GLY A 312 -17.25 -14.59 -11.65
N ARG A 313 -17.66 -15.20 -10.54
CA ARG A 313 -18.99 -15.07 -9.94
C ARG A 313 -19.06 -13.92 -8.94
N ILE A 314 -18.93 -12.69 -9.45
CA ILE A 314 -18.97 -11.47 -8.62
C ILE A 314 -20.37 -11.18 -8.06
N ASP A 315 -21.41 -11.64 -8.76
CA ASP A 315 -22.82 -11.52 -8.34
C ASP A 315 -23.21 -12.54 -7.26
N ASP A 316 -22.35 -13.53 -7.00
CA ASP A 316 -22.71 -14.73 -6.25
C ASP A 316 -21.52 -15.24 -5.45
N LEU A 317 -20.97 -14.32 -4.66
CA LEU A 317 -19.78 -14.55 -3.82
C LEU A 317 -20.05 -15.45 -2.60
N LEU A 318 -21.28 -15.46 -2.10
CA LEU A 318 -21.75 -16.26 -0.97
C LEU A 318 -23.17 -16.71 -1.28
N ASP A 319 -23.52 -17.89 -0.78
CA ASP A 319 -24.83 -18.49 -1.00
C ASP A 319 -25.92 -17.76 -0.19
N ALA A 320 -27.17 -17.81 -0.66
CA ALA A 320 -28.25 -16.97 -0.14
C ALA A 320 -28.64 -17.27 1.32
N ASP A 321 -28.46 -18.51 1.75
CA ASP A 321 -28.66 -18.97 3.13
C ASP A 321 -27.74 -18.25 4.11
N GLN A 322 -26.53 -17.88 3.69
CA GLN A 322 -25.56 -17.15 4.51
C GLN A 322 -25.95 -15.68 4.75
N PHE A 323 -27.00 -15.18 4.08
CA PHE A 323 -27.51 -13.81 4.24
C PHE A 323 -28.75 -13.71 5.12
N ALA A 324 -29.34 -14.81 5.59
CA ALA A 324 -30.66 -14.84 6.23
C ALA A 324 -30.82 -13.85 7.41
N ASP A 325 -29.73 -13.51 8.11
CA ASP A 325 -29.72 -12.62 9.26
C ASP A 325 -28.61 -11.56 9.17
N VAL A 326 -28.29 -11.10 7.96
CA VAL A 326 -27.19 -10.17 7.72
C VAL A 326 -27.72 -8.78 7.43
N VAL A 327 -27.34 -7.81 8.27
CA VAL A 327 -27.62 -6.40 8.01
C VAL A 327 -26.66 -5.91 6.90
N PRO A 328 -27.17 -5.39 5.77
CA PRO A 328 -26.33 -4.86 4.70
C PRO A 328 -25.38 -3.78 5.22
N ALA A 329 -24.09 -3.91 4.92
CA ALA A 329 -23.10 -2.95 5.35
C ALA A 329 -23.24 -1.63 4.57
N ALA A 330 -23.66 -0.57 5.25
CA ALA A 330 -23.67 0.76 4.67
C ALA A 330 -22.25 1.21 4.30
N PRO A 331 -22.04 1.84 3.13
CA PRO A 331 -20.75 2.37 2.72
C PRO A 331 -20.38 3.56 3.63
N ARG A 332 -19.60 3.26 4.68
CA ARG A 332 -19.13 4.24 5.69
C ARG A 332 -18.31 5.38 5.06
N GLU A 333 -17.80 5.21 3.86
CA GLU A 333 -16.99 6.22 3.17
C GLU A 333 -17.79 7.49 2.87
N ARG A 334 -19.08 7.37 2.53
CA ARG A 334 -19.96 8.54 2.34
C ARG A 334 -20.21 9.27 3.65
N ILE A 335 -20.55 8.53 4.71
CA ILE A 335 -20.79 9.11 6.04
C ILE A 335 -19.52 9.80 6.54
N ARG A 336 -18.34 9.20 6.35
CA ARG A 336 -17.06 9.82 6.71
C ARG A 336 -16.81 11.12 5.92
N GLY A 337 -17.08 11.13 4.63
CA GLY A 337 -16.98 12.34 3.82
C GLY A 337 -17.88 13.46 4.34
N VAL A 338 -19.13 13.13 4.68
CA VAL A 338 -20.09 14.06 5.28
C VAL A 338 -19.61 14.55 6.65
N VAL A 339 -19.15 13.67 7.53
CA VAL A 339 -18.64 14.04 8.86
C VAL A 339 -17.41 14.93 8.76
N VAL A 340 -16.46 14.59 7.87
CA VAL A 340 -15.26 15.42 7.61
C VAL A 340 -15.68 16.79 7.07
N GLY A 341 -16.56 16.83 6.07
CA GLY A 341 -17.06 18.08 5.50
C GLY A 341 -17.75 18.96 6.55
N LEU A 342 -18.64 18.38 7.35
CA LEU A 342 -19.36 19.09 8.41
C LEU A 342 -18.41 19.60 9.50
N THR A 343 -17.41 18.80 9.87
CA THR A 343 -16.38 19.22 10.84
C THR A 343 -15.56 20.40 10.31
N VAL A 344 -15.14 20.37 9.04
CA VAL A 344 -14.41 21.49 8.43
C VAL A 344 -15.26 22.76 8.42
N VAL A 345 -16.53 22.67 8.00
CA VAL A 345 -17.44 23.82 8.00
C VAL A 345 -17.61 24.39 9.42
N LEU A 346 -17.76 23.53 10.43
CA LEU A 346 -17.93 23.95 11.81
C LEU A 346 -16.67 24.61 12.38
N VAL A 347 -15.48 24.10 12.05
CA VAL A 347 -14.19 24.72 12.42
C VAL A 347 -14.02 26.09 11.75
N MET A 348 -14.32 26.20 10.46
CA MET A 348 -14.20 27.48 9.73
C MET A 348 -15.22 28.51 10.21
N ALA A 349 -16.45 28.09 10.51
CA ALA A 349 -17.47 28.96 11.08
C ALA A 349 -17.06 29.44 12.49
N GLY A 350 -16.54 28.55 13.34
CA GLY A 350 -16.01 28.91 14.65
C GLY A 350 -14.86 29.92 14.56
N ALA A 351 -13.95 29.74 13.59
CA ALA A 351 -12.87 30.67 13.33
C ALA A 351 -13.38 32.07 12.94
N ALA A 352 -14.43 32.14 12.11
CA ALA A 352 -15.05 33.41 11.73
C ALA A 352 -15.73 34.12 12.92
N VAL A 353 -16.44 33.37 13.78
CA VAL A 353 -17.07 33.91 15.00
C VAL A 353 -16.04 34.46 15.98
N LEU A 354 -14.83 33.90 16.02
CA LEU A 354 -13.71 34.39 16.83
C LEU A 354 -13.02 35.64 16.25
N GLY A 355 -13.52 36.19 15.13
CA GLY A 355 -13.00 37.42 14.54
C GLY A 355 -11.66 37.23 13.82
N LEU A 356 -11.33 36.01 13.38
CA LEU A 356 -10.14 35.81 12.55
C LEU A 356 -10.28 36.59 11.23
N PRO A 357 -9.26 37.36 10.82
CA PRO A 357 -9.32 38.16 9.61
C PRO A 357 -9.46 37.25 8.39
N GLU A 358 -10.28 37.66 7.42
CA GLU A 358 -10.63 36.87 6.24
C GLU A 358 -9.39 36.46 5.41
N ALA A 359 -8.38 37.33 5.38
CA ALA A 359 -7.09 37.05 4.76
C ALA A 359 -6.34 35.85 5.37
N ALA A 360 -6.57 35.52 6.65
CA ALA A 360 -5.98 34.37 7.32
C ALA A 360 -6.79 33.08 7.12
N LEU A 361 -8.10 33.18 6.86
CA LEU A 361 -8.98 32.01 6.66
C LEU A 361 -8.68 31.27 5.36
N ILE A 362 -8.34 32.01 4.30
CA ILE A 362 -8.03 31.44 2.96
C ILE A 362 -6.87 30.42 3.01
N PRO A 363 -5.68 30.75 3.54
CA PRO A 363 -4.58 29.77 3.62
C PRO A 363 -4.79 28.70 4.70
N LEU A 364 -5.64 28.96 5.71
CA LEU A 364 -5.90 28.04 6.81
C LEU A 364 -6.83 26.89 6.41
N LEU A 365 -7.77 27.13 5.49
CA LEU A 365 -8.73 26.14 5.02
C LEU A 365 -8.09 24.81 4.55
N PRO A 366 -7.10 24.78 3.64
CA PRO A 366 -6.48 23.52 3.22
C PRO A 366 -5.77 22.80 4.38
N VAL A 367 -5.18 23.54 5.32
CA VAL A 367 -4.51 22.97 6.51
C VAL A 367 -5.54 22.29 7.41
N VAL A 368 -6.67 22.94 7.68
CA VAL A 368 -7.77 22.38 8.47
C VAL A 368 -8.37 21.16 7.78
N VAL A 369 -8.63 21.23 6.47
CA VAL A 369 -9.17 20.09 5.71
C VAL A 369 -8.24 18.88 5.80
N VAL A 370 -6.94 19.07 5.59
CA VAL A 370 -5.95 17.98 5.70
C VAL A 370 -5.88 17.46 7.13
N PHE A 371 -5.84 18.34 8.13
CA PHE A 371 -5.79 17.95 9.53
C PHE A 371 -7.00 17.12 9.94
N VAL A 372 -8.21 17.62 9.69
CA VAL A 372 -9.47 16.90 9.98
C VAL A 372 -9.49 15.57 9.23
N ALA A 373 -9.12 15.57 7.94
CA ALA A 373 -9.08 14.35 7.15
C ALA A 373 -8.08 13.32 7.72
N VAL A 374 -6.91 13.73 8.20
CA VAL A 374 -5.90 12.84 8.80
C VAL A 374 -6.40 12.28 10.14
N VAL A 375 -6.97 13.12 11.00
CA VAL A 375 -7.51 12.72 12.32
C VAL A 375 -8.65 11.72 12.14
N PHE A 376 -9.65 12.03 11.31
CA PHE A 376 -10.81 11.16 11.11
C PHE A 376 -10.48 9.88 10.34
N ASN A 377 -9.45 9.89 9.49
CA ASN A 377 -8.99 8.69 8.79
C ASN A 377 -7.96 7.88 9.60
N ARG A 378 -7.78 8.17 10.91
CA ARG A 378 -6.81 7.49 11.79
C ARG A 378 -5.41 7.44 11.15
N GLY A 379 -4.91 8.58 10.68
CA GLY A 379 -3.57 8.69 10.10
C GLY A 379 -3.44 8.26 8.64
N ARG A 380 -4.52 7.79 7.98
CA ARG A 380 -4.48 7.49 6.55
C ARG A 380 -4.74 8.75 5.72
N VAL A 381 -3.70 9.26 5.06
CA VAL A 381 -3.81 10.41 4.15
C VAL A 381 -4.72 10.04 2.97
N PRO A 382 -5.84 10.75 2.73
CA PRO A 382 -6.71 10.49 1.60
C PRO A 382 -5.94 10.62 0.28
N THR A 383 -6.16 9.68 -0.63
CA THR A 383 -5.52 9.74 -1.96
C THR A 383 -6.21 10.83 -2.79
N VAL A 384 -5.47 11.54 -3.64
CA VAL A 384 -5.98 12.63 -4.51
C VAL A 384 -7.25 12.21 -5.27
N GLY A 385 -7.34 10.94 -5.69
CA GLY A 385 -8.53 10.40 -6.36
C GLY A 385 -9.82 10.35 -5.50
N GLN A 386 -9.69 10.24 -4.18
CA GLN A 386 -10.84 10.30 -3.27
C GLN A 386 -11.35 11.73 -3.09
N PHE A 387 -10.47 12.73 -3.15
CA PHE A 387 -10.89 14.14 -3.12
C PHE A 387 -11.70 14.51 -4.37
N THR A 388 -11.28 14.03 -5.55
CA THR A 388 -12.03 14.27 -6.79
C THR A 388 -13.40 13.59 -6.81
N ASP A 389 -13.51 12.39 -6.23
CA ASP A 389 -14.80 11.70 -6.09
C ASP A 389 -15.73 12.37 -5.06
N LEU A 390 -15.20 13.20 -4.15
CA LEU A 390 -15.99 13.97 -3.17
C LEU A 390 -16.55 15.27 -3.77
N ILE A 391 -15.80 15.89 -4.69
CA ILE A 391 -16.15 17.19 -5.29
C ILE A 391 -17.12 17.03 -6.47
N ILE A 392 -17.10 15.87 -7.15
CA ILE A 392 -17.98 15.57 -8.28
C ILE A 392 -18.96 14.46 -7.84
N PRO A 393 -20.17 14.80 -7.35
CA PRO A 393 -21.19 13.80 -7.11
C PRO A 393 -21.59 13.17 -8.46
N ARG A 394 -21.37 11.87 -8.61
CA ARG A 394 -21.82 11.08 -9.77
C ARG A 394 -23.20 10.49 -9.55
#